data_AF-A0A7Y6Q143-F1
#
_entry.id   AF-A0A7Y6Q143-F1
#
_cell.length_a   1.000
_cell.length_b   1.000
_cell.length_c   1.000
_cell.angle_alpha   90.00
_cell.angle_beta   90.00
_cell.angle_gamma   90.00
#
_symmetry.space_group_name_H-M   'P 1'
#
loop_
_entity.id
_entity.type
_entity.pdbx_description
1 polymer ?
#
loop_
_entity_poly.entity_id
_entity_poly.type
_entity_poly.pdbx_seq_one_letter_code
_entity_poly.pdbx_strand_id
1 'polypeptide(L)'
;MTYAILFLLAVAIVWWWTSAVAVTVDRVPEVSARIQFPTSLRITDPSLAVSQLERPDEIVIPHQYATLVLVFPLTSPATLAITAPIQHGFTRAELVRTICEEYENIYDIEEATAQTKPIPESESAKLGRNRTDGLYGIWGHDRGDLVMTAVHWTRSPDSRITIRPHIEARPRPELPSAG
;
A
#
# COMPACT_ATOMS: atom_id res chain seq x y z
N MET A 1 -36.77 49.44 15.79
CA MET A 1 -36.55 48.90 14.42
C MET A 1 -35.11 49.14 13.94
N THR A 2 -34.53 50.32 14.16
CA THR A 2 -33.15 50.70 13.78
C THR A 2 -32.04 49.83 14.40
N TYR A 3 -32.14 49.46 15.68
CA TYR A 3 -31.10 48.65 16.35
C TYR A 3 -30.99 47.22 15.80
N ALA A 4 -32.10 46.62 15.35
CA ALA A 4 -32.09 45.28 14.76
C ALA A 4 -31.36 45.27 13.41
N ILE A 5 -31.52 46.33 12.61
CA ILE A 5 -30.85 46.47 11.32
C ILE A 5 -29.33 46.64 11.51
N LEU A 6 -28.91 47.45 12.49
CA LEU A 6 -27.50 47.63 12.82
C LEU A 6 -26.84 46.35 13.32
N PHE A 7 -27.54 45.56 14.13
CA PHE A 7 -27.06 44.26 14.60
C PHE A 7 -26.86 43.27 13.45
N LEU A 8 -27.82 43.17 12.52
CA LEU A 8 -27.70 42.30 11.35
C LEU A 8 -26.56 42.71 10.41
N LEU A 9 -26.36 44.02 10.22
CA LEU A 9 -25.22 44.53 9.46
C LEU A 9 -23.89 44.18 10.14
N ALA A 10 -23.80 44.33 11.47
CA ALA A 10 -22.60 43.96 12.21
C ALA A 10 -22.28 42.46 12.09
N VAL A 11 -23.29 41.59 12.21
CA VAL A 11 -23.12 40.14 12.03
C VAL A 11 -22.68 39.81 10.60
N ALA A 12 -23.28 40.44 9.59
CA ALA A 12 -22.91 40.23 8.20
C ALA A 12 -21.47 40.67 7.90
N ILE A 13 -21.03 41.79 8.48
CA ILE A 13 -19.65 42.28 8.35
C ILE A 13 -18.67 41.32 9.01
N VAL A 14 -18.97 40.85 10.23
CA VAL A 14 -18.12 39.88 10.95
C VAL A 14 -18.05 38.56 10.19
N TRP A 15 -19.18 38.07 9.68
CA TRP A 15 -19.23 36.86 8.84
C TRP A 15 -18.39 37.03 7.58
N TRP A 16 -18.56 38.13 6.87
CA TRP A 16 -17.79 38.42 5.67
C TRP A 16 -16.29 38.50 5.96
N TRP A 17 -15.90 39.19 7.03
CA TRP A 17 -14.51 39.34 7.43
C TRP A 17 -13.87 37.99 7.81
N THR A 18 -14.58 37.17 8.60
CA THR A 18 -14.10 35.83 8.99
C THR A 18 -14.04 34.85 7.82
N SER A 19 -14.97 34.92 6.87
CA SER A 19 -14.93 34.11 5.64
C SER A 19 -13.81 34.50 4.67
N ALA A 20 -13.34 35.75 4.73
CA ALA A 20 -12.31 36.28 3.86
C ALA A 20 -10.88 36.07 4.39
N VAL A 21 -10.72 35.58 5.64
CA VAL A 21 -9.41 35.21 6.16
C VAL A 21 -8.91 33.99 5.40
N ALA A 22 -7.88 34.19 4.58
CA ALA A 22 -7.20 33.10 3.90
C ALA A 22 -6.63 32.14 4.96
N VAL A 23 -7.17 30.93 5.03
CA VAL A 23 -6.57 29.84 5.81
C VAL A 23 -5.26 29.49 5.12
N THR A 24 -4.14 29.98 5.65
CA THR A 24 -2.82 29.50 5.26
C THR A 24 -2.73 28.05 5.71
N VAL A 25 -2.93 27.12 4.77
CA VAL A 25 -2.62 25.71 5.00
C VAL A 25 -1.11 25.65 5.20
N ASP A 26 -0.66 25.36 6.42
CA ASP A 26 0.74 25.08 6.67
C ASP A 26 1.17 23.97 5.72
N ARG A 27 2.00 24.31 4.73
CA ARG A 27 2.55 23.34 3.80
C ARG A 27 3.58 22.53 4.55
N VAL A 28 3.13 21.42 5.09
CA VAL A 28 4.02 20.40 5.63
C VAL A 28 4.94 19.93 4.50
N PRO A 29 6.26 19.86 4.71
CA PRO A 29 7.16 19.37 3.68
C PRO A 29 6.83 17.92 3.33
N GLU A 30 7.00 17.59 2.05
CA GLU A 30 6.93 16.21 1.59
C GLU A 30 8.03 15.40 2.29
N VAL A 31 7.65 14.27 2.88
CA VAL A 31 8.59 13.34 3.52
C VAL A 31 8.55 12.04 2.73
N SER A 32 9.72 11.49 2.42
CA SER A 32 9.85 10.20 1.76
C SER A 32 10.89 9.36 2.47
N ALA A 33 10.60 8.08 2.65
CA ALA A 33 11.55 7.13 3.21
C ALA A 33 11.43 5.76 2.54
N ARG A 34 12.56 5.07 2.43
CA ARG A 34 12.66 3.71 1.93
C ARG A 34 13.12 2.79 3.05
N ILE A 35 12.27 1.82 3.38
CA ILE A 35 12.51 0.75 4.32
C ILE A 35 13.09 -0.42 3.52
N GLN A 36 14.38 -0.70 3.67
CA GLN A 36 15.03 -1.84 3.02
C GLN A 36 14.88 -3.09 3.89
N PHE A 37 14.82 -4.25 3.24
CA PHE A 37 14.94 -5.54 3.91
C PHE A 37 16.27 -6.20 3.52
N PRO A 38 17.00 -6.80 4.48
CA PRO A 38 18.32 -7.38 4.22
C PRO A 38 18.25 -8.57 3.26
N THR A 39 17.12 -9.28 3.25
CA THR A 39 16.81 -10.40 2.36
C THR A 39 15.48 -10.16 1.67
N SER A 40 15.28 -10.80 0.51
CA SER A 40 14.00 -10.80 -0.17
C SER A 40 12.99 -11.63 0.64
N LEU A 41 11.89 -10.99 1.05
CA LEU A 41 10.86 -11.59 1.89
C LEU A 41 9.81 -12.26 1.03
N ARG A 42 9.45 -13.50 1.34
CA ARG A 42 8.38 -14.21 0.64
C ARG A 42 7.02 -13.66 1.06
N ILE A 43 6.21 -13.24 0.09
CA ILE A 43 4.88 -12.69 0.43
C ILE A 43 3.85 -13.78 0.77
N THR A 44 4.11 -15.05 0.45
CA THR A 44 3.19 -16.17 0.70
C THR A 44 3.15 -16.63 2.15
N ASP A 45 4.17 -16.29 2.94
CA ASP A 45 4.29 -16.75 4.32
C ASP A 45 4.61 -15.55 5.22
N PRO A 46 3.57 -14.87 5.75
CA PRO A 46 3.75 -13.71 6.61
C PRO A 46 4.60 -14.03 7.85
N SER A 47 4.46 -15.24 8.41
CA SER A 47 5.17 -15.63 9.63
C SER A 47 6.66 -15.80 9.37
N LEU A 48 7.02 -16.50 8.29
CA LEU A 48 8.40 -16.63 7.85
C LEU A 48 9.01 -15.27 7.49
N ALA A 49 8.28 -14.44 6.73
CA ALA A 49 8.73 -13.10 6.36
C ALA A 49 9.03 -12.24 7.60
N VAL A 50 8.16 -12.26 8.61
CA VAL A 50 8.37 -11.52 9.86
C VAL A 50 9.55 -12.07 10.66
N SER A 51 9.76 -13.39 10.69
CA SER A 51 10.89 -14.01 11.40
C SER A 51 12.27 -13.64 10.83
N GLN A 52 12.32 -13.18 9.58
CA GLN A 52 13.54 -12.74 8.89
C GLN A 52 13.84 -11.24 9.10
N LEU A 53 12.96 -10.51 9.78
CA LEU A 53 13.13 -9.08 9.98
C LEU A 53 14.13 -8.76 11.08
N GLU A 54 15.00 -7.79 10.80
CA GLU A 54 15.73 -7.09 11.84
C GLU A 54 14.80 -6.09 12.53
N ARG A 55 14.77 -6.12 13.87
CA ARG A 55 13.98 -5.19 14.71
C ARG A 55 12.49 -5.15 14.31
N PRO A 56 11.77 -6.28 14.42
CA PRO A 56 10.36 -6.37 14.00
C PRO A 56 9.43 -5.35 14.69
N ASP A 57 9.75 -4.97 15.93
CA ASP A 57 8.93 -4.06 16.74
C ASP A 57 9.23 -2.56 16.50
N GLU A 58 10.21 -2.24 15.65
CA GLU A 58 10.55 -0.85 15.32
C GLU A 58 9.41 -0.18 14.54
N ILE A 59 9.00 1.02 14.97
CA ILE A 59 8.05 1.85 14.23
C ILE A 59 8.77 2.42 13.01
N VAL A 60 8.33 2.00 11.82
CA VAL A 60 8.94 2.41 10.53
C VAL A 60 8.09 3.43 9.77
N ILE A 61 6.81 3.53 10.11
CA ILE A 61 5.90 4.53 9.57
C ILE A 61 5.12 5.13 10.75
N PRO A 62 5.45 6.34 11.22
CA PRO A 62 4.88 6.94 12.44
C PRO A 62 3.51 7.58 12.19
N HIS A 63 2.62 6.87 11.49
CA HIS A 63 1.29 7.33 11.14
C HIS A 63 0.30 6.17 11.21
N GLN A 64 -0.84 6.42 11.86
CA GLN A 64 -1.86 5.38 12.07
C GLN A 64 -2.60 5.02 10.78
N TYR A 65 -2.84 5.98 9.89
CA TYR A 65 -3.63 5.77 8.67
C TYR A 65 -2.77 5.95 7.43
N ALA A 66 -2.91 5.05 6.47
CA ALA A 66 -2.19 5.12 5.21
C ALA A 66 -2.98 4.51 4.05
N THR A 67 -2.56 4.86 2.84
CA THR A 67 -3.02 4.23 1.61
C THR A 67 -1.93 3.31 1.07
N LEU A 68 -2.20 2.01 1.04
CA LEU A 68 -1.35 0.99 0.45
C LEU A 68 -1.64 0.90 -1.05
N VAL A 69 -0.60 0.97 -1.89
CA VAL A 69 -0.72 0.88 -3.35
C VAL A 69 0.10 -0.32 -3.84
N LEU A 70 -0.60 -1.36 -4.31
CA LEU A 70 -0.02 -2.59 -4.83
C LEU A 70 -0.11 -2.59 -6.36
N VAL A 71 1.02 -2.75 -7.04
CA VAL A 71 1.12 -2.54 -8.49
C VAL A 71 1.51 -3.81 -9.23
N PHE A 72 2.52 -4.53 -8.76
CA PHE A 72 3.00 -5.74 -9.44
C PHE A 72 2.43 -7.00 -8.79
N PRO A 73 1.99 -8.02 -9.53
CA PRO A 73 1.92 -8.15 -11.00
C PRO A 73 0.54 -7.78 -11.58
N LEU A 74 -0.11 -6.74 -11.04
CA LEU A 74 -1.47 -6.37 -11.40
C LEU A 74 -1.48 -5.52 -12.69
N THR A 75 -2.49 -5.72 -13.53
CA THR A 75 -2.79 -4.77 -14.62
C THR A 75 -3.37 -3.48 -14.05
N SER A 76 -4.30 -3.63 -13.09
CA SER A 76 -5.01 -2.54 -12.43
C SER A 76 -4.49 -2.44 -10.99
N PRO A 77 -3.73 -1.39 -10.61
CA PRO A 77 -3.19 -1.25 -9.27
C PRO A 77 -4.27 -1.28 -8.19
N ALA A 78 -4.04 -2.02 -7.11
CA ALA A 78 -4.90 -2.01 -5.94
C ALA A 78 -4.52 -0.84 -5.03
N THR A 79 -5.53 -0.06 -4.60
CA THR A 79 -5.36 1.06 -3.67
C THR A 79 -6.25 0.82 -2.45
N LEU A 80 -5.65 0.58 -1.30
CA LEU A 80 -6.31 0.10 -0.10
C LEU A 80 -6.06 1.05 1.07
N ALA A 81 -7.10 1.37 1.85
CA ALA A 81 -6.93 2.10 3.10
C ALA A 81 -6.53 1.10 4.19
N ILE A 82 -5.39 1.33 4.83
CA ILE A 82 -4.88 0.48 5.91
C ILE A 82 -4.70 1.30 7.19
N THR A 83 -4.91 0.62 8.32
CA THR A 83 -4.81 1.22 9.65
C THR A 83 -3.80 0.43 10.48
N ALA A 84 -2.87 1.14 11.10
CA ALA A 84 -1.91 0.54 12.00
C ALA A 84 -2.62 -0.03 13.25
N PRO A 85 -2.21 -1.21 13.74
CA PRO A 85 -2.79 -1.79 14.94
C PRO A 85 -2.58 -0.93 16.20
N ILE A 86 -1.52 -0.12 16.21
CA ILE A 86 -1.19 0.80 17.31
C ILE A 86 -1.30 2.26 16.84
N GLN A 87 -1.72 3.15 17.75
CA GLN A 87 -1.89 4.58 17.45
C GLN A 87 -0.60 5.27 16.98
N HIS A 88 0.56 4.73 17.35
CA HIS A 88 1.87 5.33 17.08
C HIS A 88 2.39 5.01 15.66
N GLY A 89 1.68 4.15 14.91
CA GLY A 89 2.01 3.83 13.52
C GLY A 89 2.34 2.36 13.30
N PHE A 90 2.92 2.06 12.13
CA PHE A 90 3.22 0.68 11.74
C PHE A 90 4.59 0.27 12.27
N THR A 91 4.63 -0.85 13.02
CA THR A 91 5.89 -1.55 13.23
C THR A 91 6.33 -2.23 11.94
N ARG A 92 7.60 -2.59 11.85
CA ARG A 92 8.15 -3.29 10.68
C ARG A 92 7.44 -4.62 10.44
N ALA A 93 7.19 -5.39 11.51
CA ALA A 93 6.47 -6.66 11.42
C ALA A 93 5.02 -6.48 10.97
N GLU A 94 4.30 -5.51 11.55
CA GLU A 94 2.91 -5.27 11.17
C GLU A 94 2.79 -4.81 9.71
N LEU A 95 3.67 -3.91 9.28
CA LEU A 95 3.69 -3.45 7.89
C LEU A 95 3.87 -4.61 6.91
N VAL A 96 4.84 -5.49 7.18
CA VAL A 96 5.12 -6.66 6.33
C VAL A 96 3.95 -7.63 6.33
N ARG A 97 3.38 -7.92 7.50
CA ARG A 97 2.22 -8.80 7.64
C ARG A 97 1.03 -8.28 6.85
N THR A 98 0.66 -7.01 7.04
CA THR A 98 -0.44 -6.37 6.29
C THR A 98 -0.21 -6.45 4.78
N ILE A 99 0.99 -6.17 4.29
CA ILE A 99 1.27 -6.28 2.85
C ILE A 99 1.08 -7.71 2.35
N CYS A 100 1.55 -8.72 3.08
CA CYS A 100 1.39 -10.12 2.69
C CYS A 100 -0.09 -10.54 2.66
N GLU A 101 -0.86 -10.15 3.68
CA GLU A 101 -2.30 -10.41 3.78
C GLU A 101 -3.08 -9.73 2.66
N GLU A 102 -2.77 -8.47 2.32
CA GLU A 102 -3.46 -7.80 1.21
C GLU A 102 -3.12 -8.40 -0.16
N TYR A 103 -1.91 -8.93 -0.34
CA TYR A 103 -1.60 -9.71 -1.54
C TYR A 103 -2.38 -11.03 -1.61
N GLU A 104 -2.58 -11.72 -0.49
CA GLU A 104 -3.47 -12.89 -0.42
C GLU A 104 -4.89 -12.52 -0.86
N ASN A 105 -5.46 -11.49 -0.24
CA ASN A 105 -6.81 -11.00 -0.54
C ASN A 105 -6.96 -10.66 -2.03
N ILE A 106 -5.97 -10.00 -2.63
CA ILE A 106 -5.98 -9.65 -4.06
C ILE A 106 -6.05 -10.89 -4.95
N TYR A 107 -5.25 -11.92 -4.66
CA TYR A 107 -5.25 -13.16 -5.44
C TYR A 107 -6.57 -13.92 -5.27
N ASP A 108 -7.14 -13.95 -4.06
CA ASP A 108 -8.44 -14.57 -3.79
C ASP A 108 -9.57 -13.85 -4.52
N ILE A 109 -9.59 -12.51 -4.48
CA ILE A 109 -10.57 -11.69 -5.20
C ILE A 109 -10.42 -11.87 -6.71
N GLU A 110 -9.19 -11.90 -7.24
CA GLU A 110 -8.95 -12.15 -8.65
C GLU A 110 -9.53 -13.50 -9.07
N GLU A 111 -9.26 -14.57 -8.32
CA GLU A 111 -9.75 -15.91 -8.65
C GLU A 111 -11.28 -16.01 -8.54
N ALA A 112 -11.88 -15.32 -7.57
CA ALA A 112 -13.33 -15.25 -7.41
C ALA A 112 -14.03 -14.47 -8.53
N THR A 113 -13.40 -13.39 -9.03
CA THR A 113 -14.03 -12.47 -10.00
C THR A 113 -13.70 -12.78 -11.46
N ALA A 114 -12.57 -13.42 -11.73
CA ALA A 114 -12.14 -13.73 -13.09
C ALA A 114 -13.04 -14.77 -13.77
N GLN A 115 -13.36 -14.53 -15.05
CA GLN A 115 -13.99 -15.51 -15.94
C GLN A 115 -12.92 -16.42 -16.54
N THR A 116 -11.79 -15.84 -16.93
CA THR A 116 -10.58 -16.55 -17.34
C THR A 116 -9.88 -17.06 -16.09
N LYS A 117 -10.05 -18.36 -15.80
CA LYS A 117 -9.43 -18.98 -14.62
C LYS A 117 -7.91 -19.11 -14.79
N PRO A 118 -7.15 -19.01 -13.69
CA PRO A 118 -5.73 -19.29 -13.74
C PRO A 118 -5.49 -20.76 -14.09
N ILE A 119 -4.43 -21.01 -14.84
CA ILE A 119 -3.92 -22.36 -15.03
C ILE A 119 -3.44 -22.92 -13.68
N PRO A 120 -3.46 -24.25 -13.48
CA PRO A 120 -2.96 -24.86 -12.26
C PRO A 120 -1.49 -24.49 -11.98
N GLU A 121 -1.13 -24.38 -10.70
CA GLU A 121 0.22 -23.99 -10.25
C GLU A 121 1.32 -24.91 -10.81
N SER A 122 1.02 -26.18 -11.02
CA SER A 122 1.95 -27.17 -11.60
C SER A 122 2.31 -26.87 -13.07
N GLU A 123 1.42 -26.21 -13.81
CA GLU A 123 1.63 -25.79 -15.19
C GLU A 123 2.25 -24.39 -15.26
N SER A 124 1.79 -23.47 -14.42
CA SER A 124 2.34 -22.11 -14.35
C SER A 124 3.79 -22.08 -13.88
N ALA A 125 4.21 -22.99 -13.00
CA ALA A 125 5.61 -23.12 -12.59
C ALA A 125 6.56 -23.34 -13.79
N LYS A 126 6.06 -23.94 -14.89
CA LYS A 126 6.84 -24.22 -16.11
C LYS A 126 6.73 -23.09 -17.13
N LEU A 127 5.51 -22.61 -17.37
CA LEU A 127 5.18 -21.73 -18.51
C LEU A 127 4.98 -20.26 -18.12
N GLY A 128 4.89 -19.97 -16.83
CA GLY A 128 4.39 -18.70 -16.29
C GLY A 128 2.86 -18.72 -16.18
N ARG A 129 2.32 -17.97 -15.21
CA ARG A 129 0.87 -17.85 -14.99
C ARG A 129 0.23 -17.12 -16.18
N ASN A 130 -0.91 -17.63 -16.67
CA ASN A 130 -1.70 -16.93 -17.68
C ASN A 130 -2.28 -15.62 -17.14
N ARG A 131 -2.72 -14.74 -18.04
CA ARG A 131 -3.42 -13.52 -17.65
C ARG A 131 -4.85 -13.85 -17.27
N THR A 132 -5.31 -13.32 -16.16
CA THR A 132 -6.71 -13.37 -15.73
C THR A 132 -7.41 -12.03 -15.97
N ASP A 133 -8.73 -12.06 -16.07
CA ASP A 133 -9.61 -10.91 -16.34
C ASP A 133 -10.47 -10.55 -15.13
N GLY A 134 -9.98 -10.86 -13.92
CA GLY A 134 -10.62 -10.47 -12.67
C GLY A 134 -10.43 -8.99 -12.36
N LEU A 135 -10.79 -8.60 -11.15
CA LEU A 135 -10.80 -7.20 -10.71
C LEU A 135 -9.44 -6.49 -10.88
N TYR A 136 -8.34 -7.22 -10.69
CA TYR A 136 -6.98 -6.67 -10.68
C TYR A 136 -6.18 -7.04 -11.94
N GLY A 137 -6.58 -8.11 -12.64
CA GLY A 137 -5.95 -8.55 -13.88
C GLY A 137 -4.51 -9.02 -13.67
N ILE A 138 -4.34 -10.14 -12.99
CA ILE A 138 -3.04 -10.71 -12.64
C ILE A 138 -2.40 -11.40 -13.86
N TRP A 139 -1.08 -11.27 -14.02
CA TRP A 139 -0.35 -11.90 -15.13
C TRP A 139 1.07 -12.36 -14.75
N GLY A 140 1.52 -13.47 -15.33
CA GLY A 140 2.92 -13.89 -15.36
C GLY A 140 3.41 -14.63 -14.12
N HIS A 141 3.00 -14.19 -12.93
CA HIS A 141 3.54 -14.69 -11.66
C HIS A 141 2.45 -15.17 -10.72
N ASP A 142 2.64 -16.37 -10.18
CA ASP A 142 1.87 -16.81 -9.02
C ASP A 142 2.36 -16.09 -7.77
N ARG A 143 1.52 -16.05 -6.74
CA ARG A 143 1.86 -15.42 -5.46
C ARG A 143 3.17 -15.99 -4.88
N GLY A 144 3.41 -17.29 -5.06
CA GLY A 144 4.63 -18.00 -4.64
C GLY A 144 5.94 -17.49 -5.26
N ASP A 145 5.84 -16.90 -6.45
CA ASP A 145 6.97 -16.36 -7.18
C ASP A 145 7.31 -14.93 -6.76
N LEU A 146 6.50 -14.29 -5.92
CA LEU A 146 6.69 -12.90 -5.56
C LEU A 146 7.54 -12.76 -4.29
N VAL A 147 8.44 -11.78 -4.32
CA VAL A 147 9.25 -11.40 -3.17
C VAL A 147 9.23 -9.89 -2.96
N MET A 148 9.31 -9.47 -1.71
CA MET A 148 9.39 -8.08 -1.29
C MET A 148 10.81 -7.75 -0.85
N THR A 149 11.42 -6.72 -1.42
CA THR A 149 12.79 -6.30 -1.06
C THR A 149 12.84 -4.96 -0.35
N ALA A 150 11.81 -4.13 -0.51
CA ALA A 150 11.71 -2.85 0.18
C ALA A 150 10.27 -2.38 0.29
N VAL A 151 10.06 -1.37 1.11
CA VAL A 151 8.83 -0.55 1.11
C VAL A 151 9.21 0.91 1.01
N HIS A 152 8.57 1.64 0.11
CA HIS A 152 8.68 3.08 0.00
C HIS A 152 7.43 3.73 0.56
N TRP A 153 7.56 4.71 1.43
CA TRP A 153 6.41 5.49 1.88
C TRP A 153 6.65 6.98 1.73
N THR A 154 5.58 7.71 1.48
CA THR A 154 5.59 9.16 1.29
C THR A 154 4.49 9.80 2.11
N ARG A 155 4.78 10.96 2.71
CA ARG A 155 3.78 11.90 3.19
C ARG A 155 3.71 13.08 2.24
N SER A 156 2.56 13.27 1.61
CA SER A 156 2.29 14.44 0.77
C SER A 156 2.06 15.70 1.61
N PRO A 157 2.09 16.90 1.00
CA PRO A 157 1.87 18.17 1.71
C PRO A 157 0.50 18.31 2.39
N ASP A 158 -0.50 17.56 1.93
CA ASP A 158 -1.83 17.48 2.54
C ASP A 158 -1.94 16.36 3.60
N SER A 159 -0.80 15.87 4.09
CA SER A 159 -0.68 14.85 5.14
C SER A 159 -1.21 13.46 4.77
N ARG A 160 -1.43 13.17 3.48
CA ARG A 160 -1.75 11.79 3.06
C ARG A 160 -0.50 10.93 3.07
N ILE A 161 -0.61 9.75 3.70
CA ILE A 161 0.45 8.74 3.74
C ILE A 161 0.19 7.72 2.65
N THR A 162 1.16 7.51 1.75
CA THR A 162 1.10 6.47 0.73
C THR A 162 2.23 5.48 0.93
N ILE A 163 1.92 4.19 0.88
CA ILE A 163 2.85 3.08 1.05
C ILE A 163 2.89 2.29 -0.26
N ARG A 164 4.08 2.03 -0.76
CA ARG A 164 4.35 1.28 -1.99
C ARG A 164 5.42 0.22 -1.73
N PRO A 165 5.06 -1.06 -1.60
CA PRO A 165 6.04 -2.12 -1.54
C PRO A 165 6.75 -2.26 -2.89
N HIS A 166 8.03 -2.57 -2.84
CA HIS A 166 8.81 -2.98 -3.98
C HIS A 166 8.74 -4.51 -4.07
N ILE A 167 7.85 -4.99 -4.94
CA ILE A 167 7.64 -6.40 -5.22
C ILE A 167 8.25 -6.74 -6.57
N GLU A 168 8.92 -7.87 -6.64
CA GLU A 168 9.53 -8.39 -7.85
C GLU A 168 9.33 -9.91 -7.94
N ALA A 169 9.58 -10.44 -9.14
CA ALA A 169 9.63 -11.88 -9.34
C ALA A 169 10.91 -12.44 -8.69
N ARG A 170 10.75 -13.55 -7.99
CA ARG A 170 11.86 -14.33 -7.45
C ARG A 170 12.73 -14.80 -8.61
N PRO A 171 14.06 -14.61 -8.52
CA PRO A 171 14.98 -15.24 -9.44
C PRO A 171 14.78 -16.75 -9.42
N ARG A 172 14.44 -17.35 -10.57
CA ARG A 172 14.43 -18.80 -10.71
C ARG A 172 15.89 -19.27 -10.66
N PRO A 173 16.23 -20.31 -9.88
CA PRO A 173 17.59 -20.85 -9.94
C PRO A 173 17.90 -21.23 -11.38
N GLU A 174 19.02 -20.73 -11.91
CA GLU A 174 19.50 -21.12 -13.24
C GLU A 174 19.66 -22.64 -13.26
N LEU A 175 18.97 -23.30 -14.19
CA LEU A 175 19.21 -24.72 -14.41
C LEU A 175 20.69 -24.87 -14.80
N PRO A 176 21.42 -25.84 -14.23
CA PRO A 176 22.80 -26.09 -14.63
C PRO A 176 22.82 -26.26 -16.15
N SER A 177 23.63 -25.46 -16.84
CA SER A 177 23.81 -25.59 -18.29
C SER A 177 24.19 -27.04 -18.57
N ALA A 178 23.36 -27.73 -19.36
CA ALA A 178 23.66 -29.08 -19.80
C ALA A 178 25.00 -29.04 -20.56
N GLY A 179 26.05 -29.53 -19.91
CA GLY A 179 27.38 -29.74 -20.49
C GLY A 179 27.44 -31.03 -21.28
#